data_AF-A0A533X3V3-F1
#
_entry.id   AF-A0A533X3V3-F1
#
_cell.length_a   1.000
_cell.length_b   1.000
_cell.length_c   1.000
_cell.angle_alpha   90.00
_cell.angle_beta   90.00
_cell.angle_gamma   90.00
#
_symmetry.space_group_name_H-M   'P 1'
#
loop_
_entity.id
_entity.type
_entity.pdbx_description
1 polymer ?
#
loop_
_entity_poly.entity_id
_entity_poly.type
_entity_poly.pdbx_seq_one_letter_code
_entity_poly.pdbx_strand_id
1 'polypeptide(L)' 'MPGFKHPCRYCNQLNPPESKVCPFCGKVNPVGPLRCPKCQNPIQKGWKTCSGCGLSLEISC' A
#
# COMPACT_ATOMS: atom_id res chain seq x y z
N MET A 1 22.30 0.21 7.00
CA MET A 1 21.45 -0.84 7.60
C MET A 1 20.91 -1.67 6.44
N PRO A 2 21.18 -2.98 6.34
CA PRO A 2 20.77 -3.75 5.17
C PRO A 2 19.25 -3.73 5.06
N GLY A 3 18.74 -3.10 4.00
CA GLY A 3 17.32 -3.02 3.70
C GLY A 3 16.80 -4.42 3.42
N PHE A 4 16.26 -5.08 4.44
CA PHE A 4 15.62 -6.37 4.28
C PHE A 4 14.45 -6.22 3.31
N LYS A 5 14.50 -6.97 2.20
CA LYS A 5 13.40 -7.00 1.25
C LYS A 5 12.19 -7.60 1.94
N HIS A 6 11.04 -6.94 1.84
CA HIS A 6 9.78 -7.43 2.39
C HIS A 6 8.95 -8.09 1.29
N PRO A 7 8.24 -9.19 1.61
CA PRO A 7 7.34 -9.82 0.66
C PRO A 7 6.18 -8.87 0.31
N CYS A 8 5.83 -8.82 -0.97
CA CYS A 8 4.69 -8.08 -1.48
C CYS A 8 3.40 -8.68 -0.94
N ARG A 9 2.51 -7.87 -0.34
CA ARG A 9 1.20 -8.34 0.14
C ARG A 9 0.26 -8.91 -0.94
N TYR A 10 0.57 -8.67 -2.22
CA TYR A 10 -0.28 -9.08 -3.35
C TYR A 10 0.22 -10.33 -4.08
N CYS A 11 1.54 -10.42 -4.32
CA CYS A 11 2.14 -11.50 -5.10
C CYS A 11 3.23 -12.27 -4.34
N ASN A 12 3.46 -11.93 -3.07
CA ASN A 12 4.51 -12.51 -2.20
C ASN A 12 5.96 -12.37 -2.69
N GLN A 13 6.21 -11.71 -3.82
CA GLN A 13 7.57 -11.43 -4.29
C GLN A 13 8.32 -10.44 -3.40
N LEU A 14 9.63 -10.64 -3.25
CA LEU A 14 10.48 -9.81 -2.39
C LEU A 14 10.73 -8.43 -3.01
N ASN A 15 10.29 -7.39 -2.31
CA ASN A 15 10.44 -6.00 -2.71
C ASN A 15 11.32 -5.20 -1.74
N PRO A 16 12.07 -4.20 -2.23
CA PRO A 16 12.72 -3.23 -1.36
C PRO A 16 11.70 -2.56 -0.42
N PRO A 17 12.07 -2.26 0.84
CA PRO A 17 11.19 -1.58 1.80
C PRO A 17 10.69 -0.21 1.31
N GLU A 18 11.50 0.50 0.53
CA GLU A 18 11.15 1.79 -0.08
C GLU A 18 10.39 1.68 -1.42
N SER A 19 10.09 0.47 -1.90
CA SER A 19 9.44 0.28 -3.20
C SER A 19 7.98 0.74 -3.16
N LYS A 20 7.67 1.85 -3.84
CA LYS A 20 6.30 2.38 -3.98
C LYS A 20 5.40 1.50 -4.85
N VAL A 21 6.01 0.80 -5.82
CA VAL A 21 5.32 -0.08 -6.76
C VAL A 21 6.06 -1.42 -6.78
N CYS A 22 5.31 -2.53 -6.85
CA CYS A 22 5.87 -3.85 -7.08
C CYS A 22 6.35 -3.95 -8.54
N PRO A 23 7.63 -4.23 -8.83
CA PRO A 23 8.11 -4.44 -10.18
C PRO A 23 7.60 -5.77 -10.79
N PHE A 24 7.10 -6.70 -9.96
CA PHE A 24 6.60 -8.00 -10.42
C PHE A 24 5.11 -8.00 -10.76
N CYS A 25 4.27 -7.28 -10.00
CA CYS A 25 2.82 -7.28 -10.20
C CYS A 25 2.21 -5.90 -10.49
N GLY A 26 3.02 -4.83 -10.50
CA GLY A 26 2.57 -3.47 -10.77
C GLY A 26 1.70 -2.83 -9.68
N LYS A 27 1.44 -3.52 -8.56
CA LYS A 27 0.61 -2.98 -7.48
C LYS A 27 1.37 -1.93 -6.68
N VAL A 28 0.68 -0.83 -6.36
CA VAL A 28 1.15 0.26 -5.50
C VAL A 28 1.13 -0.17 -4.03
N ASN A 29 2.04 0.37 -3.22
CA ASN A 29 2.23 0.03 -1.81
C ASN A 29 2.36 -1.49 -1.57
N PRO A 30 3.32 -2.17 -2.21
CA PRO A 30 3.51 -3.61 -2.01
C PRO A 30 3.87 -3.97 -0.57
N VAL A 31 4.55 -3.06 0.14
CA VAL A 31 5.12 -3.25 1.48
C VAL A 31 4.75 -2.06 2.39
N GLY A 32 4.88 -2.23 3.71
CA GLY A 32 4.64 -1.15 4.69
C GLY A 32 3.17 -0.88 5.07
N PRO A 33 2.83 0.28 5.67
CA PRO A 33 1.44 0.61 6.01
C PRO A 33 0.61 0.91 4.76
N LEU A 34 -0.70 0.65 4.81
CA LEU A 34 -1.61 1.05 3.73
C LEU A 34 -1.65 2.58 3.65
N ARG A 35 -1.69 3.11 2.42
CA ARG A 35 -1.80 4.55 2.16
C ARG A 35 -2.93 4.84 1.20
N CYS A 36 -3.58 5.98 1.39
CA CYS A 36 -4.61 6.46 0.49
C CYS A 36 -4.03 6.67 -0.92
N PRO A 37 -4.67 6.16 -1.98
CA PRO A 37 -4.19 6.35 -3.35
C PRO A 37 -4.27 7.80 -3.83
N LYS A 38 -5.13 8.63 -3.21
CA LYS A 38 -5.34 10.04 -3.59
C LYS A 38 -4.36 10.99 -2.89
N CYS A 39 -4.25 10.92 -1.56
CA CYS A 39 -3.43 11.87 -0.78
C CYS A 39 -2.22 11.26 -0.08
N GLN A 40 -1.97 9.95 -0.25
CA GLN A 40 -0.84 9.23 0.36
C GLN A 40 -0.82 9.20 1.90
N ASN A 41 -1.87 9.72 2.57
CA ASN A 41 -2.00 9.60 4.02
C ASN A 41 -2.10 8.12 4.44
N PRO A 42 -1.54 7.76 5.60
CA PRO A 42 -1.69 6.42 6.14
C PRO A 42 -3.17 6.12 6.39
N ILE A 43 -3.60 4.93 5.97
CA ILE A 43 -4.95 4.41 6.17
C ILE A 43 -4.85 3.05 6.84
N GLN A 44 -5.92 2.61 7.51
CA GLN A 44 -5.98 1.29 8.12
C GLN A 44 -7.02 0.41 7.43
N LYS A 45 -6.82 -0.90 7.52
CA LYS A 45 -7.78 -1.87 7.01
C LYS A 45 -9.08 -1.74 7.80
N GLY A 46 -10.22 -1.63 7.09
CA GLY A 46 -11.53 -1.39 7.69
C GLY A 46 -11.96 0.08 7.73
N TRP A 47 -11.10 1.03 7.34
CA TRP A 47 -11.55 2.40 7.12
C TRP A 47 -12.47 2.49 5.91
N LYS A 48 -13.62 3.13 6.10
CA LYS A 48 -14.57 3.44 5.03
C LYS A 48 -14.15 4.64 4.20
N THR A 49 -13.45 5.58 4.82
CA THR A 49 -13.09 6.87 4.24
C THR A 49 -11.71 7.29 4.72
N CYS A 50 -10.93 7.94 3.85
CA CYS A 50 -9.63 8.47 4.22
C CYS A 50 -9.78 9.73 5.08
N SER A 51 -9.24 9.72 6.30
CA SER A 51 -9.26 10.88 7.21
C SER A 51 -8.51 12.11 6.69
N GLY A 52 -7.66 11.96 5.67
CA GLY A 52 -6.90 13.07 5.10
C GLY A 52 -7.60 13.81 3.96
N CYS A 53 -8.25 13.08 3.06
CA CYS A 53 -8.82 13.66 1.83
C CYS A 53 -10.30 13.34 1.60
N GLY A 54 -10.93 12.58 2.49
CA GLY A 54 -12.33 12.18 2.36
C GLY A 54 -12.60 11.16 1.25
N LEU A 55 -11.58 10.55 0.64
CA LEU A 55 -11.79 9.50 -0.36
C LEU A 55 -12.46 8.26 0.26
N SER A 56 -13.55 7.77 -0.34
CA SER A 56 -14.13 6.46 -0.01
C SER A 56 -13.15 5.33 -0.32
N LEU A 57 -12.80 4.56 0.71
CA LEU A 57 -11.89 3.40 0.64
C LEU A 57 -12.66 2.08 0.52
N GLU A 58 -13.98 2.11 0.66
CA GLU A 58 -14.86 1.01 0.31
C GLU A 58 -15.02 0.91 -1.21
N ILE A 59 -14.83 -0.30 -1.74
CA ILE A 59 -15.21 -0.64 -3.11
C ILE A 59 -16.52 -1.42 -2.96
N SER A 60 -17.65 -0.83 -3.34
CA SER A 60 -18.87 -1.60 -3.59
C SER A 60 -18.68 -2.35 -4.90
N CYS A 61 -18.51 -3.66 -4.81
CA CYS A 61 -18.58 -4.56 -5.96
C CYS A 61 -20.03 -4.76 -6.41
#